data_AF-A0A1G2KTN0-F1
#
_entry.id   AF-A0A1G2KTN0-F1
#
_cell.length_a   1.000
_cell.length_b   1.000
_cell.length_c   1.000
_cell.angle_alpha   90.00
_cell.angle_beta   90.00
_cell.angle_gamma   90.00
#
_symmetry.space_group_name_H-M   'P 1'
#
loop_
_entity.id
_entity.type
_entity.pdbx_description
1 polymer ?
#
loop_
_entity_poly.entity_id
_entity_poly.type
_entity_poly.pdbx_seq_one_letter_code
_entity_poly.pdbx_strand_id
1 'polypeptide(L)' 'MKITEMRQKSKEELETLLAERRQHLLALRSMAHERKVKNVREMSGVRKDVARTLTLLRGK' A
#
# COMPACT_ATOMS: atom_id res chain seq x y z
N MET A 1 -7.96 -1.52 1.53
CA MET A 1 -8.98 -1.21 0.48
C MET A 1 -9.74 -2.46 0.05
N LYS A 2 -10.96 -2.31 -0.54
CA LYS A 2 -11.68 -3.41 -1.22
C LYS A 2 -11.13 -3.57 -2.65
N ILE A 3 -10.99 -4.83 -3.09
CA ILE A 3 -10.41 -5.19 -4.41
C ILE A 3 -11.27 -4.67 -5.58
N THR A 4 -12.57 -4.49 -5.35
CA THR A 4 -13.54 -4.03 -6.35
C THR A 4 -13.26 -2.62 -6.86
N GLU A 5 -12.87 -1.70 -5.97
CA GLU A 5 -12.52 -0.31 -6.32
C GLU A 5 -11.19 -0.23 -7.07
N MET A 6 -10.24 -1.11 -6.75
CA MET A 6 -8.93 -1.13 -7.41
C MET A 6 -8.99 -1.74 -8.81
N ARG A 7 -9.99 -2.59 -9.12
CA ARG A 7 -10.22 -3.12 -10.47
C ARG A 7 -10.75 -2.07 -11.45
N GLN A 8 -11.52 -1.11 -10.97
CA GLN A 8 -12.07 -0.02 -11.79
C GLN A 8 -11.03 1.04 -12.17
N LYS A 9 -9.92 1.13 -11.41
CA LYS A 9 -8.85 2.10 -11.67
C LYS A 9 -7.99 1.74 -12.87
N SER A 10 -7.49 2.77 -13.52
CA SER A 10 -6.58 2.69 -14.67
C SER A 10 -5.22 2.11 -14.25
N LYS A 11 -4.43 1.57 -15.19
CA LYS A 11 -3.10 1.01 -14.89
C LYS A 11 -2.17 2.08 -14.29
N GLU A 12 -2.23 3.30 -14.82
CA GLU A 12 -1.50 4.48 -14.33
C GLU A 12 -1.92 4.88 -12.91
N GLU A 13 -3.22 4.88 -12.60
CA GLU A 13 -3.72 5.18 -11.25
C GLU A 13 -3.31 4.12 -10.22
N LEU A 14 -3.15 2.86 -10.64
CA LEU A 14 -2.64 1.80 -9.77
C LEU A 14 -1.15 1.99 -9.48
N GLU A 15 -0.37 2.47 -10.46
CA GLU A 15 1.06 2.76 -10.28
C GLU A 15 1.30 3.96 -9.38
N THR A 16 0.54 5.05 -9.54
CA THR A 16 0.63 6.22 -8.64
C THR A 16 0.25 5.85 -7.22
N LEU A 17 -0.84 5.09 -7.03
CA LEU A 17 -1.26 4.61 -5.72
C LEU A 17 -0.25 3.64 -5.10
N LEU A 18 0.46 2.86 -5.92
CA LEU A 18 1.53 1.99 -5.45
C LEU A 18 2.75 2.80 -4.98
N ALA A 19 3.11 3.88 -5.67
CA ALA A 19 4.17 4.79 -5.27
C ALA A 19 3.86 5.47 -3.93
N GLU A 20 2.65 6.02 -3.77
CA GLU A 20 2.19 6.62 -2.51
C GLU A 20 2.22 5.63 -1.36
N ARG A 21 1.72 4.41 -1.56
CA ARG A 21 1.70 3.38 -0.51
C ARG A 21 3.11 2.92 -0.13
N ARG A 22 4.06 2.88 -1.07
CA ARG A 22 5.47 2.62 -0.75
C ARG A 22 6.10 3.73 0.09
N GLN A 23 5.84 5.00 -0.26
CA GLN A 23 6.30 6.13 0.55
C GLN A 23 5.69 6.10 1.96
N HIS A 24 4.40 5.80 2.07
CA HIS A 24 3.74 5.66 3.37
C HIS A 24 4.32 4.50 4.20
N LEU A 25 4.70 3.40 3.55
CA LEU A 25 5.37 2.27 4.19
C LEU A 25 6.77 2.66 4.68
N LEU A 26 7.51 3.45 3.91
CA LEU A 26 8.80 4.01 4.32
C LEU A 26 8.66 4.90 5.56
N ALA A 27 7.70 5.83 5.55
CA ALA A 27 7.42 6.71 6.69
C ALA A 27 7.04 5.91 7.95
N LEU A 28 6.18 4.90 7.82
CA LEU A 28 5.84 3.97 8.91
C LEU A 28 7.06 3.20 9.41
N ARG A 29 7.99 2.83 8.52
CA ARG A 29 9.22 2.13 8.88
C ARG A 29 10.20 3.03 9.64
N SER A 30 10.31 4.30 9.25
CA SER A 30 11.09 5.31 9.98
C SER A 30 10.51 5.57 11.38
N MET A 31 9.20 5.79 11.48
CA MET A 31 8.50 5.88 12.77
C MET A 31 8.66 4.61 13.62
N ALA A 32 8.79 3.45 12.97
CA ALA A 32 9.06 2.19 13.65
C ALA A 32 10.46 2.04 14.18
N HIS A 33 11.44 2.59 13.48
CA HIS A 33 12.80 2.64 13.97
C HIS A 33 12.91 3.54 15.21
N GLU A 34 12.15 4.63 15.27
CA GLU A 34 12.05 5.55 16.42
C GLU A 34 11.30 4.97 17.64
N ARG A 35 10.91 3.68 17.62
CA ARG A 35 10.15 2.98 18.68
C ARG A 35 8.81 3.63 19.09
N LYS A 36 8.30 4.59 18.30
CA LYS A 36 7.01 5.27 18.53
C LYS A 36 5.82 4.57 17.84
N VAL A 37 5.89 3.27 17.57
CA VAL A 37 4.81 2.60 16.82
C VAL A 37 3.64 2.24 17.71
N LYS A 38 2.63 3.11 17.75
CA LYS A 38 1.28 2.72 18.18
C LYS A 38 0.53 1.93 17.09
N ASN A 39 0.90 2.09 15.82
CA ASN A 39 0.12 1.63 14.66
C ASN A 39 0.73 0.44 13.89
N VAL A 40 1.14 -0.64 14.59
CA VAL A 40 1.65 -1.86 13.94
C VAL A 40 0.63 -2.47 12.96
N ARG A 41 -0.66 -2.30 13.26
CA ARG A 41 -1.78 -2.80 12.44
C ARG A 41 -1.89 -2.09 11.09
N GLU A 42 -1.61 -0.79 11.03
CA GLU A 42 -1.59 -0.03 9.77
C GLU A 42 -0.47 -0.51 8.85
N MET A 43 0.71 -0.81 9.40
CA MET A 43 1.85 -1.30 8.61
C MET A 43 1.57 -2.65 7.94
N SER A 44 0.80 -3.53 8.60
CA SER A 44 0.31 -4.76 7.98
C SER A 44 -0.79 -4.49 6.94
N GLY A 45 -1.66 -3.50 7.16
CA GLY A 45 -2.70 -3.10 6.22
C GLY A 45 -2.13 -2.54 4.92
N VAL A 46 -1.17 -1.61 5.02
CA VAL A 46 -0.47 -1.01 3.88
C VAL A 46 0.29 -2.07 3.08
N ARG A 47 0.95 -3.03 3.74
CA ARG A 47 1.58 -4.18 3.04
C ARG A 47 0.60 -5.02 2.24
N LYS A 48 -0.56 -5.35 2.83
CA LYS A 48 -1.61 -6.12 2.14
C LYS A 48 -2.22 -5.34 0.98
N ASP A 49 -2.33 -4.02 1.10
CA ASP A 49 -2.85 -3.18 0.03
C ASP A 49 -1.86 -3.09 -1.14
N VAL A 50 -0.54 -2.92 -0.89
CA VAL A 50 0.50 -2.99 -1.93
C VAL A 50 0.51 -4.34 -2.66
N ALA A 51 0.41 -5.45 -1.92
CA ALA A 51 0.36 -6.78 -2.51
C ALA A 51 -0.86 -6.97 -3.43
N ARG A 52 -2.02 -6.42 -3.03
CA ARG A 52 -3.23 -6.43 -3.84
C ARG A 52 -3.11 -5.57 -5.10
N THR A 53 -2.49 -4.38 -5.01
CA THR A 53 -2.20 -3.55 -6.19
C THR A 53 -1.32 -4.28 -7.20
N LEU A 54 -0.25 -4.93 -6.74
CA LEU A 54 0.67 -5.70 -7.60
C LEU A 54 -0.03 -6.90 -8.25
N THR A 55 -0.89 -7.59 -7.50
CA THR A 55 -1.65 -8.73 -8.03
C THR A 55 -2.60 -8.28 -9.15
N LEU A 56 -3.23 -7.11 -8.98
CA LEU A 56 -4.10 -6.52 -10.01
C LEU A 56 -3.32 -6.05 -11.24
N LEU A 57 -2.14 -5.45 -11.05
CA LEU A 57 -1.25 -5.04 -12.14
C LEU A 57 -0.77 -6.24 -12.97
N ARG A 58 -0.45 -7.36 -12.32
CA ARG A 58 -0.03 -8.60 -12.99
C ARG A 58 -1.18 -9.31 -13.71
N GLY A 59 -2.40 -9.18 -13.19
CA GLY A 59 -3.60 -9.80 -13.76
C GLY A 59 -4.25 -9.03 -14.91
N LYS A 60 -3.75 -7.83 -15.25
CA LYS A 60 -4.16 -7.01 -16.40
C LYS A 60 -3.12 -7.09 -17.51
#